data_AF-A0A2E2B6F6-F1
#
_entry.id   AF-A0A2E2B6F6-F1
#
_cell.length_a   1.000
_cell.length_b   1.000
_cell.length_c   1.000
_cell.angle_alpha   90.00
_cell.angle_beta   90.00
_cell.angle_gamma   90.00
#
_symmetry.space_group_name_H-M   'P 1'
#
loop_
_entity.id
_entity.type
_entity.pdbx_description
1 polymer ?
#
loop_
_entity_poly.entity_id
_entity_poly.type
_entity_poly.pdbx_seq_one_letter_code
_entity_poly.pdbx_strand_id
1 'polypeptide(L)'
;MCEQQKVDFVLAIGPIPMMRAVANVTRDLGIKTVVSLNPIMVDGTGMCGGCRVQIGDQTKFACVDGPEFDAHLVDFDTLIARNSLYKEKEQKDLAEFQANPLVVLEQVRHQCRLDQVAEAIKARN
;
A
#
# COMPACT_ATOMS: atom_id res chain seq x y z
N MET A 1 15.54 -2.84 37.87
CA MET A 1 15.95 -3.06 36.46
C MET A 1 14.92 -3.98 35.87
N CYS A 2 14.11 -3.49 34.92
CA CYS A 2 13.03 -4.26 34.32
C CYS A 2 13.59 -5.54 33.72
N GLU A 3 13.02 -6.69 34.09
CA GLU A 3 13.40 -7.99 33.54
C GLU A 3 13.37 -7.94 32.02
N GLN A 4 14.46 -8.39 31.37
CA GLN A 4 14.52 -8.55 29.93
C GLN A 4 13.54 -9.65 29.55
N GLN A 5 12.31 -9.25 29.22
CA GLN A 5 11.31 -10.18 28.72
C GLN A 5 11.82 -10.79 27.42
N LYS A 6 11.83 -12.12 27.38
CA LYS A 6 12.14 -12.86 26.16
C LYS A 6 11.08 -12.55 25.10
N VAL A 7 11.52 -12.06 23.95
CA VAL A 7 10.65 -11.79 22.80
C VAL A 7 10.80 -12.94 21.80
N ASP A 8 9.75 -13.72 21.63
CA ASP A 8 9.76 -14.86 20.69
C ASP A 8 9.37 -14.46 19.26
N PHE A 9 8.66 -13.35 19.08
CA PHE A 9 8.13 -12.93 17.79
C PHE A 9 7.93 -11.41 17.71
N VAL A 10 8.21 -10.84 16.54
CA VAL A 10 7.97 -9.42 16.24
C VAL A 10 7.12 -9.29 14.97
N LEU A 11 6.07 -8.49 15.05
CA LEU A 11 5.27 -8.06 13.89
C LEU A 11 5.44 -6.55 13.71
N ALA A 12 5.90 -6.12 12.53
CA ALA A 12 6.09 -4.71 12.20
C ALA A 12 5.16 -4.27 11.07
N ILE A 13 4.44 -3.18 11.30
CA ILE A 13 3.51 -2.58 10.34
C ILE A 13 3.73 -1.07 10.36
N GLY A 14 4.12 -0.49 9.23
CA GLY A 14 4.35 0.95 9.13
C GLY A 14 5.12 1.34 7.88
N PRO A 15 5.79 2.49 7.88
CA PRO A 15 6.60 2.92 6.74
C PRO A 15 7.71 1.91 6.42
N ILE A 16 8.02 1.72 5.12
CA ILE A 16 9.05 0.77 4.68
C ILE A 16 10.40 0.99 5.38
N PRO A 17 10.89 2.24 5.59
CA PRO A 17 12.14 2.47 6.34
C PRO A 17 12.06 2.00 7.80
N MET A 18 10.90 2.12 8.44
CA MET A 18 10.67 1.64 9.81
C MET A 18 10.70 0.11 9.85
N MET A 19 9.99 -0.54 8.92
CA MET A 19 9.99 -2.01 8.82
C MET A 19 11.40 -2.57 8.57
N ARG A 20 12.19 -1.91 7.69
CA ARG A 20 13.60 -2.24 7.46
C ARG A 20 14.45 -2.10 8.73
N ALA A 21 14.25 -1.04 9.50
CA ALA A 21 14.98 -0.83 10.75
C ALA A 21 14.66 -1.93 11.77
N VAL A 22 13.38 -2.29 11.92
CA VAL A 22 12.96 -3.40 12.81
C VAL A 22 13.54 -4.73 12.34
N ALA A 23 13.51 -5.01 11.03
CA ALA A 23 14.10 -6.23 10.46
C ALA A 23 15.60 -6.35 10.78
N ASN A 24 16.34 -5.25 10.70
CA ASN A 24 17.78 -5.25 11.01
C ASN A 24 18.07 -5.46 12.50
N VAL A 25 17.34 -4.77 13.39
CA VAL A 25 17.52 -4.91 14.84
C VAL A 25 17.22 -6.33 15.31
N THR A 26 16.14 -6.93 14.79
CA THR A 26 15.69 -8.26 15.20
C THR A 26 16.52 -9.40 14.61
N ARG A 27 17.18 -9.17 13.46
CA ARG A 27 18.06 -10.16 12.81
C ARG A 27 19.21 -10.56 13.71
N ASP A 28 19.90 -9.58 14.30
CA ASP A 28 21.05 -9.83 15.19
C ASP A 28 20.64 -10.51 16.51
N LEU A 29 19.37 -10.34 16.91
CA LEU A 29 18.79 -10.97 18.10
C LEU A 29 18.23 -12.38 17.81
N GLY A 30 18.23 -12.81 16.55
CA GLY A 30 17.66 -14.10 16.14
C GLY A 30 16.15 -14.20 16.36
N ILE A 31 15.43 -13.08 16.43
CA ILE A 31 14.00 -13.05 16.73
C ILE A 31 13.22 -13.16 15.41
N LYS A 32 12.30 -14.13 15.34
CA LYS A 32 11.41 -14.29 14.19
C LYS A 32 10.60 -13.01 13.98
N THR A 33 10.76 -12.39 12.80
CA THR A 33 10.17 -11.09 12.51
C THR A 33 9.39 -11.13 11.22
N VAL A 34 8.14 -10.68 11.29
CA VAL A 34 7.22 -10.57 10.15
C VAL A 34 6.90 -9.11 9.91
N VAL A 35 6.83 -8.72 8.64
CA VAL A 35 6.43 -7.38 8.22
C VAL A 35 5.20 -7.46 7.32
N SER A 36 4.25 -6.55 7.53
CA SER A 36 3.12 -6.38 6.62
C SER A 36 3.49 -5.35 5.57
N LEU A 37 3.84 -5.81 4.37
CA LEU A 37 4.29 -4.94 3.29
C LEU A 37 3.15 -4.09 2.72
N ASN A 38 3.49 -2.88 2.26
CA ASN A 38 2.57 -1.92 1.67
C ASN A 38 2.98 -1.49 0.24
N PRO A 39 3.15 -2.44 -0.71
CA PRO A 39 3.42 -2.09 -2.09
C PRO A 39 2.20 -1.46 -2.76
N ILE A 40 2.41 -0.78 -3.89
CA ILE A 40 1.34 -0.29 -4.76
C ILE A 40 0.45 -1.47 -5.21
N MET A 41 -0.86 -1.30 -5.10
CA MET A 41 -1.87 -2.27 -5.52
C MET A 41 -2.83 -1.65 -6.54
N VAL A 42 -3.33 -2.46 -7.49
CA VAL A 42 -4.29 -2.02 -8.51
C VAL A 42 -5.52 -2.92 -8.47
N ASP A 43 -5.34 -4.20 -8.79
CA ASP A 43 -6.40 -5.20 -8.86
C ASP A 43 -6.66 -5.90 -7.51
N GLY A 44 -5.61 -6.17 -6.74
CA GLY A 44 -5.71 -6.85 -5.44
C GLY A 44 -6.08 -8.33 -5.51
N THR A 45 -6.05 -8.96 -6.69
CA THR A 45 -6.50 -10.35 -6.92
C THR A 45 -5.47 -11.22 -7.63
N GLY A 46 -4.25 -10.71 -7.85
CA GLY A 46 -3.12 -11.46 -8.40
C GLY A 46 -3.02 -11.44 -9.92
N MET A 47 -3.81 -10.63 -10.62
CA MET A 47 -3.84 -10.53 -12.07
C MET A 47 -2.82 -9.53 -12.64
N CYS A 48 -2.52 -8.43 -11.93
CA CYS A 48 -1.70 -7.36 -12.52
C CYS A 48 -0.21 -7.37 -12.13
N GLY A 49 0.17 -8.00 -11.01
CA GLY A 49 1.56 -7.99 -10.52
C GLY A 49 2.08 -6.62 -10.06
N GLY A 50 1.20 -5.62 -9.90
CA GLY A 50 1.53 -4.30 -9.36
C GLY A 50 2.11 -4.39 -7.94
N CYS A 51 1.56 -5.30 -7.13
CA CYS A 51 1.98 -5.54 -5.76
C CYS A 51 3.17 -6.50 -5.62
N ARG A 52 3.91 -6.77 -6.70
CA ARG A 52 5.04 -7.72 -6.64
C ARG A 52 6.13 -7.25 -5.69
N VAL A 53 6.68 -8.19 -4.94
CA VAL A 53 7.77 -8.03 -3.97
C VAL A 53 8.78 -9.15 -4.16
N GLN A 54 10.05 -8.86 -3.89
CA GLN A 54 11.13 -9.86 -3.92
C GLN A 54 11.39 -10.34 -2.49
N ILE A 55 11.20 -11.64 -2.26
CA ILE A 55 11.36 -12.32 -0.97
C ILE A 55 12.40 -13.42 -1.17
N GLY A 56 13.62 -13.20 -0.65
CA GLY A 56 14.78 -14.02 -0.98
C GLY A 56 14.99 -14.06 -2.49
N ASP A 57 15.09 -15.27 -3.05
CA ASP A 57 15.30 -15.48 -4.49
C ASP A 57 13.99 -15.56 -5.30
N GLN A 58 12.82 -15.38 -4.67
CA GLN A 58 11.52 -15.51 -5.33
C GLN A 58 10.78 -14.18 -5.42
N THR A 59 10.16 -13.94 -6.57
CA THR A 59 9.15 -12.89 -6.71
C THR A 59 7.80 -13.41 -6.23
N LYS A 60 7.12 -12.65 -5.36
CA LYS A 60 5.81 -12.93 -4.76
C LYS A 60 4.85 -11.77 -4.98
N PHE A 61 3.55 -12.02 -4.92
CA PHE A 61 2.52 -10.99 -5.03
C PHE A 61 1.89 -10.72 -3.66
N ALA A 62 2.09 -9.52 -3.12
CA ALA A 62 1.62 -9.22 -1.75
C ALA A 62 0.10 -9.37 -1.56
N CYS A 63 -0.71 -9.18 -2.60
CA CYS A 63 -2.18 -9.35 -2.51
C CYS A 63 -2.66 -10.81 -2.47
N VAL A 64 -1.83 -11.78 -2.87
CA VAL A 64 -2.18 -13.21 -2.91
C VAL A 64 -1.30 -14.03 -1.99
N ASP A 65 0.02 -13.83 -2.05
CA ASP A 65 1.01 -14.54 -1.26
C ASP A 65 1.29 -13.90 0.11
N GLY A 66 0.86 -12.65 0.30
CA GLY A 66 1.16 -11.82 1.47
C GLY A 66 -0.09 -11.37 2.23
N PRO A 67 -0.13 -10.12 2.76
CA PRO A 67 0.91 -9.07 2.71
C PRO A 67 2.05 -9.29 3.73
N GLU A 68 1.93 -10.31 4.57
CA GLU A 68 2.83 -10.64 5.67
C GLU A 68 3.96 -11.54 5.17
N PHE A 69 5.20 -11.06 5.27
CA PHE A 69 6.38 -11.81 4.86
C PHE A 69 7.45 -11.81 5.95
N ASP A 70 8.36 -12.77 5.87
CA ASP A 70 9.56 -12.79 6.71
C ASP A 70 10.40 -11.54 6.42
N ALA A 71 10.52 -10.69 7.43
CA ALA A 71 11.21 -9.40 7.32
C ALA A 71 12.69 -9.55 6.98
N HIS A 72 13.29 -10.69 7.30
CA HIS A 72 14.71 -10.93 7.07
C HIS A 72 15.02 -11.30 5.62
N LEU A 73 14.00 -11.69 4.84
CA LEU A 73 14.10 -12.09 3.43
C LEU A 73 13.61 -11.01 2.46
N VAL A 74 13.00 -9.92 2.94
CA VAL A 74 12.45 -8.86 2.09
C VAL A 74 13.56 -8.02 1.47
N ASP A 75 13.50 -7.82 0.14
CA ASP A 75 14.26 -6.76 -0.54
C ASP A 75 13.57 -5.40 -0.35
N PHE A 76 14.02 -4.68 0.67
CA PHE A 76 13.49 -3.35 1.01
C PHE A 76 13.87 -2.27 -0.01
N ASP A 77 15.01 -2.40 -0.70
CA ASP A 77 15.48 -1.35 -1.60
C ASP A 77 14.66 -1.34 -2.90
N THR A 78 14.38 -2.52 -3.46
CA THR A 78 13.43 -2.66 -4.57
C THR A 78 12.04 -2.16 -4.16
N LEU A 79 11.57 -2.50 -2.96
CA LEU A 79 10.25 -2.06 -2.49
C LEU A 79 10.15 -0.52 -2.36
N ILE A 80 11.18 0.14 -1.83
CA ILE A 80 11.25 1.61 -1.69
C ILE A 80 11.23 2.28 -3.07
N ALA A 81 12.02 1.78 -4.02
CA ALA A 81 12.05 2.30 -5.38
C ALA A 81 10.68 2.17 -6.05
N ARG A 82 10.01 1.02 -5.89
CA ARG A 82 8.68 0.79 -6.45
C ARG A 82 7.62 1.72 -5.86
N ASN A 83 7.62 1.93 -4.55
CA ASN A 83 6.66 2.83 -3.90
C ASN A 83 6.85 4.31 -4.25
N SER A 84 8.01 4.69 -4.78
CA SER A 84 8.27 6.08 -5.16
C SER A 84 7.91 6.38 -6.63
N LEU A 85 7.46 5.38 -7.39
CA LEU A 85 7.27 5.47 -8.84
C LEU A 85 6.29 6.58 -9.26
N TYR A 86 5.18 6.75 -8.51
CA TYR A 86 4.12 7.70 -8.86
C TYR A 86 4.20 9.01 -8.09
N LYS A 87 5.26 9.25 -7.31
CA LYS A 87 5.36 10.38 -6.38
C LYS A 87 5.12 11.75 -7.05
N GLU A 88 5.68 11.97 -8.24
CA GLU A 88 5.47 13.22 -8.99
C GLU A 88 4.02 13.39 -9.45
N LYS A 89 3.41 12.30 -9.93
CA LYS A 89 2.01 12.30 -10.35
C LYS A 89 1.07 12.52 -9.17
N GLU A 90 1.31 11.83 -8.05
CA GLU A 90 0.56 12.01 -6.81
C GLU A 90 0.61 13.46 -6.31
N GLN A 91 1.79 14.09 -6.36
CA GLN A 91 1.94 15.51 -5.98
C GLN A 91 1.16 16.44 -6.91
N LYS A 92 1.22 16.20 -8.23
CA LYS A 92 0.49 16.98 -9.21
C LYS A 92 -1.02 16.83 -9.03
N ASP A 93 -1.50 15.59 -8.92
CA ASP A 93 -2.92 15.28 -8.78
C ASP A 93 -3.47 15.88 -7.46
N LEU A 94 -2.68 15.83 -6.38
CA LEU A 94 -3.02 16.48 -5.10
C LEU A 94 -3.10 18.00 -5.23
N ALA A 95 -2.12 18.64 -5.88
CA ALA A 95 -2.10 20.08 -6.08
C ALA A 95 -3.28 20.57 -6.94
N GLU A 96 -3.61 19.83 -8.00
CA GLU A 96 -4.77 20.11 -8.85
C GLU A 96 -6.09 19.99 -8.08
N PHE A 97 -6.24 18.90 -7.31
CA PHE A 97 -7.41 18.71 -6.45
C PHE A 97 -7.54 19.82 -5.39
N GLN A 98 -6.45 20.23 -4.76
CA GLN A 98 -6.45 21.31 -3.77
C GLN A 98 -6.80 22.68 -4.37
N ALA A 99 -6.40 22.93 -5.62
CA ALA A 99 -6.70 24.18 -6.30
C ALA A 99 -8.18 24.29 -6.71
N ASN A 100 -8.76 23.20 -7.27
CA ASN A 100 -10.14 23.21 -7.77
C ASN A 100 -10.89 21.89 -7.46
N PRO A 101 -11.26 21.62 -6.20
CA PRO A 101 -11.84 20.34 -5.81
C PRO A 101 -13.13 19.99 -6.57
N LEU A 102 -14.01 20.98 -6.80
CA LEU A 102 -15.30 20.76 -7.46
C LEU A 102 -15.15 20.37 -8.93
N VAL A 103 -14.19 20.97 -9.64
CA VAL A 103 -13.93 20.68 -11.05
C VAL A 103 -13.40 19.26 -11.22
N VAL A 104 -12.44 18.85 -10.36
CA VAL A 104 -11.90 17.49 -10.38
C VAL A 104 -12.97 16.47 -10.02
N LEU A 105 -13.80 16.76 -9.00
CA LEU A 105 -14.92 15.88 -8.60
C LEU A 105 -15.96 15.71 -9.71
N GLU A 106 -16.22 16.75 -10.50
CA GLU A 106 -17.17 16.68 -11.62
C GLU A 106 -16.68 15.73 -12.72
N GLN A 107 -15.36 15.66 -12.98
CA GLN A 107 -14.77 14.75 -13.96
C GLN A 107 -14.88 13.26 -13.55
N VAL A 108 -14.85 12.96 -12.26
CA VAL A 108 -14.88 11.58 -11.73
C VAL A 108 -16.26 11.17 -11.23
N ARG A 109 -17.23 12.09 -11.16
CA ARG A 109 -18.61 11.78 -10.81
C ARG A 109 -19.18 10.86 -11.88
N HIS A 110 -19.31 9.59 -11.53
CA HIS A 110 -20.16 8.69 -12.30
C HIS A 110 -21.58 9.24 -12.22
N GLN A 111 -22.17 9.54 -13.38
CA GLN A 111 -23.56 9.96 -13.45
C GLN A 111 -24.44 8.80 -12.99
N CYS A 112 -24.95 8.88 -11.77
CA CYS A 112 -25.81 7.84 -11.23
C CYS A 112 -27.04 7.73 -12.14
N ARG A 113 -27.32 6.53 -12.64
CA ARG A 113 -28.48 6.29 -13.50
C ARG A 113 -29.79 6.71 -12.80
N LEU A 114 -29.83 6.67 -11.47
CA LEU A 114 -30.99 7.15 -10.69
C LEU A 114 -31.10 8.68 -10.69
N ASP A 115 -29.99 9.42 -10.72
CA ASP A 115 -30.02 10.89 -10.84
C ASP A 115 -30.60 11.29 -12.20
N GLN A 116 -30.20 10.57 -13.26
CA GLN A 116 -30.75 10.77 -14.61
C GLN A 116 -32.26 10.48 -14.66
N VAL A 117 -32.72 9.42 -13.98
CA VAL A 117 -34.15 9.08 -13.89
C VAL A 117 -34.91 10.11 -13.06
N ALA A 118 -34.35 10.60 -11.96
CA ALA A 118 -34.97 11.62 -11.12
C ALA A 118 -35.11 12.96 -11.85
N GLU A 119 -34.09 13.38 -12.59
CA GLU A 119 -34.13 14.56 -13.48
C GLU A 119 -35.21 14.39 -14.56
N ALA A 120 -35.29 13.22 -15.20
CA ALA A 120 -36.30 12.93 -16.22
C ALA A 120 -37.73 12.93 -15.68
N ILE A 121 -37.94 12.53 -14.42
CA ILE A 121 -39.25 12.61 -13.75
C ILE A 121 -39.59 14.08 -13.44
N LYS A 122 -38.63 14.88 -12.97
CA LYS A 122 -38.84 16.31 -12.69
C LYS A 122 -39.18 17.09 -13.96
N ALA A 123 -38.54 16.79 -15.09
CA ALA A 123 -38.77 17.47 -16.37
C ALA A 123 -40.13 17.13 -17.04
N ARG A 124 -40.88 16.16 -16.48
CA ARG A 124 -42.22 15.76 -16.98
C ARG A 124 -43.38 16.36 -16.19
N ASN A 125 -43.11 17.07 -15.11
CA ASN A 125 -44.09 17.81 -14.29
C ASN A 125 -43.84 19.31 -14.41
#